data_AF-A0A5K0XE95-F1
#
_entry.id   AF-A0A5K0XE95-F1
#
_cell.length_a   1.000
_cell.length_b   1.000
_cell.length_c   1.000
_cell.angle_alpha   90.00
_cell.angle_beta   90.00
_cell.angle_gamma   90.00
#
_symmetry.space_group_name_H-M   'P 1'
#
loop_
_entity.id
_entity.type
_entity.pdbx_description
1 polymer ?
#
loop_
_entity_poly.entity_id
_entity_poly.type
_entity_poly.pdbx_seq_one_letter_code
_entity_poly.pdbx_strand_id
1 'polypeptide(L)'
;MPKLDDALDTGSNTKGENLPVHVTSIRLNKDNYLSWSAALEIGITSRGRLHYITGEKPAPSKTDSQWPTWALEDSQVKVWIISSVSADIQPLILRKSTAYDMWTVLARMYGRKKHVLRAYQIKRSIYALKQGDLS
;
A
#
# COMPACT_ATOMS: atom_id res chain seq x y z
N MET A 1 64.84 1.53 2.93
CA MET A 1 64.00 0.57 2.18
C MET A 1 62.58 1.11 2.11
N PRO A 2 61.95 1.22 0.93
CA PRO A 2 60.57 1.66 0.77
C PRO A 2 59.60 0.47 0.91
N LYS A 3 58.34 0.72 1.27
CA LYS A 3 57.23 -0.14 0.87
C LYS A 3 56.14 0.70 0.22
N LEU A 4 55.82 0.24 -0.98
CA LEU A 4 54.92 0.71 -2.01
C LEU A 4 53.45 0.47 -1.62
N ASP A 5 52.61 1.32 -2.18
CA ASP A 5 51.14 1.37 -2.12
C ASP A 5 50.44 0.07 -2.56
N ASP A 6 49.21 -0.13 -2.07
CA ASP A 6 48.07 -0.92 -2.63
C ASP A 6 47.22 -1.43 -1.43
N ALA A 7 45.91 -1.24 -1.30
CA ALA A 7 44.89 -0.78 -2.23
C ALA A 7 43.68 -0.19 -1.47
N LEU A 8 43.05 0.77 -2.13
CA LEU A 8 41.72 1.32 -1.90
C LEU A 8 40.64 0.25 -2.22
N ASP A 9 39.49 0.38 -1.55
CA ASP A 9 38.15 -0.04 -1.98
C ASP A 9 37.91 -1.54 -2.23
N THR A 10 37.06 -2.15 -1.42
CA THR A 10 35.99 -2.96 -2.01
C THR A 10 34.77 -3.06 -1.09
N GLY A 11 33.77 -2.25 -1.42
CA GLY A 11 32.40 -2.74 -1.46
C GLY A 11 31.58 -2.54 -0.19
N SER A 12 30.98 -1.36 -0.06
CA SER A 12 29.59 -1.27 0.38
C SER A 12 28.76 -2.21 -0.49
N ASN A 13 28.61 -3.45 -0.03
CA ASN A 13 27.73 -4.42 -0.64
C ASN A 13 26.30 -3.98 -0.29
N THR A 14 25.83 -2.94 -0.99
CA THR A 14 24.41 -2.76 -1.25
C THR A 14 23.99 -3.98 -2.06
N LYS A 15 23.82 -5.11 -1.37
CA LYS A 15 22.96 -6.19 -1.83
C LYS A 15 21.65 -5.48 -2.12
N GLY A 16 21.40 -5.17 -3.39
CA GLY A 16 20.10 -4.76 -3.84
C GLY A 16 19.16 -5.84 -3.34
N GLU A 17 18.41 -5.55 -2.28
CA GLU A 17 17.46 -6.49 -1.73
C GLU A 17 16.53 -6.85 -2.88
N ASN A 18 16.65 -8.08 -3.39
CA ASN A 18 15.78 -8.57 -4.43
C ASN A 18 14.43 -8.86 -3.79
N LEU A 19 13.68 -7.79 -3.57
CA LEU A 19 12.35 -7.87 -2.99
C LEU A 19 11.39 -8.36 -4.05
N PRO A 20 10.54 -9.35 -3.74
CA PRO A 20 9.57 -9.85 -4.69
C PRO A 20 8.59 -8.73 -5.07
N VAL A 21 8.21 -8.71 -6.35
CA VAL A 21 7.25 -7.74 -6.91
C VAL A 21 5.85 -7.89 -6.30
N HIS A 22 5.54 -9.07 -5.77
CA HIS A 22 4.29 -9.38 -5.11
C HIS A 22 4.52 -9.76 -3.64
N VAL A 23 3.67 -9.22 -2.78
CA VAL A 23 3.69 -9.50 -1.33
C VAL A 23 2.40 -10.14 -0.84
N THR A 24 1.41 -10.28 -1.73
CA THR A 24 0.13 -10.94 -1.51
C THR A 24 -0.34 -11.57 -2.83
N SER A 25 -1.06 -12.69 -2.75
CA SER A 25 -1.76 -13.29 -3.90
C SER A 25 -3.17 -12.71 -4.11
N ILE A 26 -3.69 -11.97 -3.13
CA ILE A 26 -5.02 -11.36 -3.21
C ILE A 26 -4.93 -10.11 -4.09
N ARG A 27 -5.73 -10.09 -5.16
CA ARG A 27 -5.86 -8.92 -6.04
C ARG A 27 -7.09 -8.10 -5.67
N LEU A 28 -6.91 -6.79 -5.43
CA LEU A 28 -8.02 -5.89 -5.13
C LEU A 28 -9.00 -5.83 -6.30
N ASN A 29 -10.28 -5.99 -5.98
CA ASN A 29 -11.41 -5.74 -6.84
C ASN A 29 -12.43 -4.85 -6.12
N LYS A 30 -13.64 -4.73 -6.67
CA LYS A 30 -14.66 -3.80 -6.16
C LYS A 30 -15.24 -4.19 -4.79
N ASP A 31 -15.05 -5.43 -4.34
CA ASP A 31 -15.81 -6.06 -3.25
C ASP A 31 -14.95 -6.69 -2.14
N ASN A 32 -13.65 -6.91 -2.39
CA ASN A 32 -12.76 -7.65 -1.47
C ASN A 32 -11.79 -6.77 -0.66
N TYR A 33 -12.05 -5.47 -0.54
CA TYR A 33 -11.13 -4.52 0.11
C TYR A 33 -10.59 -4.99 1.46
N LEU A 34 -11.45 -5.48 2.37
CA LEU A 34 -11.01 -5.88 3.72
C LEU A 34 -9.99 -7.02 3.70
N SER A 35 -10.22 -8.03 2.86
CA SER A 35 -9.30 -9.18 2.73
C SER A 35 -8.01 -8.76 2.04
N TRP A 36 -8.12 -7.94 1.00
CA TRP A 36 -6.96 -7.39 0.28
C TRP A 36 -6.11 -6.50 1.19
N SER A 37 -6.71 -5.57 1.92
CA SER A 37 -6.00 -4.60 2.76
C SER A 37 -5.23 -5.31 3.87
N ALA A 38 -5.87 -6.27 4.55
CA ALA A 38 -5.22 -7.06 5.60
C ALA A 38 -4.04 -7.88 5.05
N ALA A 39 -4.21 -8.56 3.90
CA ALA A 39 -3.13 -9.35 3.31
C ALA A 39 -1.96 -8.49 2.81
N LEU A 40 -2.26 -7.33 2.23
CA LEU A 40 -1.23 -6.40 1.77
C LEU A 40 -0.50 -5.75 2.95
N GLU A 41 -1.19 -5.35 4.01
CA GLU A 41 -0.59 -4.86 5.27
C GLU A 41 0.37 -5.89 5.86
N ILE A 42 -0.02 -7.17 5.94
CA ILE A 42 0.86 -8.25 6.41
C ILE A 42 2.10 -8.37 5.52
N GLY A 43 1.92 -8.35 4.20
CA GLY A 43 3.01 -8.44 3.24
C GLY A 43 3.99 -7.25 3.30
N ILE A 44 3.49 -6.05 3.54
CA ILE A 44 4.31 -4.84 3.71
C ILE A 44 5.03 -4.87 5.08
N THR A 45 4.33 -5.33 6.12
CA THR A 45 4.86 -5.40 7.49
C THR A 45 5.99 -6.42 7.60
N SER A 46 5.86 -7.58 6.95
CA SER A 46 6.93 -8.60 6.94
C SER A 46 8.24 -8.12 6.29
N ARG A 47 8.22 -6.96 5.63
CA ARG A 47 9.37 -6.29 5.01
C ARG A 47 9.74 -4.97 5.70
N GLY A 48 9.13 -4.68 6.86
CA GLY A 48 9.45 -3.51 7.66
C GLY A 48 9.00 -2.16 7.07
N ARG A 49 8.07 -2.15 6.09
CA ARG A 49 7.69 -0.92 5.35
C ARG A 49 6.30 -0.38 5.67
N LEU A 50 5.67 -0.82 6.76
CA LEU A 50 4.28 -0.47 7.09
C LEU A 50 4.06 1.05 7.20
N HIS A 51 5.04 1.77 7.74
CA HIS A 51 4.99 3.22 7.94
C HIS A 51 4.78 4.05 6.66
N TYR A 52 5.08 3.49 5.47
CA TYR A 52 4.85 4.14 4.18
C TYR A 52 3.38 4.19 3.76
N ILE A 53 2.52 3.31 4.31
CA ILE A 53 1.07 3.33 4.06
C ILE A 53 0.27 3.90 5.23
N THR A 54 0.83 3.95 6.44
CA THR A 54 0.20 4.62 7.59
C THR A 54 0.45 6.12 7.62
N GLY A 55 1.54 6.59 6.98
CA GLY A 55 1.94 8.00 6.96
C GLY A 55 2.80 8.40 8.15
N GLU A 56 3.21 7.45 9.00
CA GLU A 56 4.12 7.68 10.12
C GLU A 56 5.51 8.16 9.68
N LYS A 57 5.93 7.83 8.46
CA LYS A 57 7.18 8.31 7.85
C LYS A 57 6.88 9.25 6.68
N PRO A 58 6.59 10.55 6.94
CA PRO A 58 6.28 11.51 5.89
C PRO A 58 7.47 11.69 4.94
N ALA A 59 7.18 12.13 3.71
CA ALA A 59 8.21 12.42 2.72
C ALA A 59 9.16 13.51 3.22
N PRO A 60 10.48 13.26 3.30
CA PRO A 60 11.45 14.29 3.67
C PRO A 60 11.61 15.31 2.54
N SER A 61 12.34 16.40 2.80
CA SER A 61 12.73 17.33 1.74
C SER A 61 13.59 16.59 0.70
N LYS A 62 13.48 16.97 -0.58
CA LYS A 62 14.36 16.41 -1.64
C LYS A 62 15.84 16.71 -1.45
N THR A 63 16.15 17.74 -0.65
CA THR A 63 17.53 18.11 -0.29
C THR A 63 18.04 17.37 0.94
N ASP A 64 17.20 16.59 1.61
CA ASP A 64 17.55 15.80 2.78
C ASP A 64 18.40 14.58 2.36
N SER A 65 19.43 14.27 3.14
CA SER A 65 20.27 13.09 2.89
C SER A 65 19.50 11.77 3.01
N GLN A 66 18.36 11.76 3.70
CA GLN A 66 17.46 10.62 3.82
C GLN A 66 16.53 10.42 2.61
N TRP A 67 16.40 11.43 1.73
CA TRP A 67 15.50 11.39 0.58
C TRP A 67 15.73 10.19 -0.35
N PRO A 68 16.97 9.86 -0.76
CA PRO A 68 17.19 8.74 -1.69
C PRO A 68 16.70 7.41 -1.13
N THR A 69 17.00 7.14 0.15
CA THR A 69 16.52 5.94 0.84
C THR A 69 15.01 5.96 0.96
N TRP A 70 14.42 7.05 1.43
CA TRP A 70 12.96 7.16 1.56
C TRP A 70 12.24 6.93 0.22
N ALA A 71 12.72 7.55 -0.86
CA ALA A 71 12.12 7.46 -2.18
C ALA A 71 12.23 6.05 -2.78
N LEU A 72 13.33 5.34 -2.53
CA LEU A 72 13.50 3.95 -2.92
C LEU A 72 12.48 3.05 -2.22
N GLU A 73 12.38 3.18 -0.89
CA GLU A 73 11.49 2.36 -0.07
C GLU A 73 10.01 2.64 -0.37
N ASP A 74 9.62 3.91 -0.53
CA ASP A 74 8.27 4.30 -0.97
C ASP A 74 7.94 3.71 -2.35
N SER A 75 8.89 3.77 -3.28
CA SER A 75 8.71 3.20 -4.63
C SER A 75 8.50 1.68 -4.60
N GLN A 76 9.19 0.95 -3.73
CA GLN A 76 8.97 -0.50 -3.54
C GLN A 76 7.55 -0.77 -3.06
N VAL A 77 7.05 0.01 -2.10
CA VAL A 77 5.66 -0.12 -1.62
C VAL A 77 4.66 0.23 -2.73
N LYS A 78 4.93 1.25 -3.55
CA LYS A 78 4.11 1.58 -4.72
C LYS A 78 4.03 0.42 -5.71
N VAL A 79 5.14 -0.28 -5.97
CA VAL A 79 5.17 -1.48 -6.83
C VAL A 79 4.26 -2.57 -6.25
N TRP A 80 4.33 -2.83 -4.95
CA TRP A 80 3.47 -3.83 -4.28
C TRP A 80 1.99 -3.46 -4.33
N ILE A 81 1.65 -2.18 -4.18
CA ILE A 81 0.27 -1.71 -4.35
C ILE A 81 -0.19 -1.91 -5.80
N ILE A 82 0.58 -1.43 -6.79
CA ILE A 82 0.22 -1.53 -8.22
C ILE A 82 0.04 -2.99 -8.65
N SER A 83 0.94 -3.87 -8.20
CA SER A 83 0.96 -5.28 -8.60
C SER A 83 -0.17 -6.11 -7.95
N SER A 84 -0.74 -5.59 -6.84
CA SER A 84 -1.81 -6.24 -6.08
C SER A 84 -3.21 -5.67 -6.36
N VAL A 85 -3.37 -4.73 -7.28
CA VAL A 85 -4.70 -4.24 -7.72
C VAL A 85 -5.05 -4.70 -9.13
N SER A 86 -6.35 -4.78 -9.44
CA SER A 86 -6.83 -5.07 -10.80
C SER A 86 -6.51 -3.92 -11.77
N ALA A 87 -6.33 -4.24 -13.05
CA ALA A 87 -5.91 -3.27 -14.08
C ALA A 87 -6.89 -2.10 -14.24
N ASP A 88 -8.18 -2.30 -13.99
CA ASP A 88 -9.20 -1.25 -14.00
C ASP A 88 -9.07 -0.26 -12.83
N ILE A 89 -8.37 -0.64 -11.75
CA ILE A 89 -8.15 0.19 -10.55
C ILE A 89 -6.84 0.97 -10.65
N GLN A 90 -5.82 0.46 -11.36
CA GLN A 90 -4.49 1.08 -11.47
C GLN A 90 -4.52 2.56 -11.86
N PRO A 91 -5.35 3.03 -12.82
CA PRO A 91 -5.39 4.45 -13.20
C PRO A 91 -5.71 5.40 -12.04
N LEU A 92 -6.39 4.94 -10.99
CA LEU A 92 -6.73 5.75 -9.80
C LEU A 92 -5.50 6.07 -8.94
N ILE A 93 -4.47 5.23 -8.99
CA ILE A 93 -3.31 5.28 -8.08
C ILE A 93 -2.02 5.68 -8.78
N LEU A 94 -1.85 5.41 -10.09
CA LEU A 94 -0.58 5.62 -10.80
C LEU A 94 -0.06 7.06 -10.74
N ARG A 95 -0.95 8.05 -10.66
CA ARG A 95 -0.57 9.48 -10.61
C ARG A 95 -0.32 10.01 -9.20
N LYS A 96 -0.32 9.13 -8.18
CA LYS A 96 -0.12 9.52 -6.78
C LYS A 96 1.36 9.64 -6.45
N SER A 97 1.68 10.66 -5.67
CA SER A 97 3.06 11.01 -5.32
C SER A 97 3.68 9.94 -4.44
N THR A 98 2.97 9.49 -3.41
CA THR A 98 3.48 8.56 -2.39
C THR A 98 2.66 7.25 -2.33
N ALA A 99 3.23 6.20 -1.71
CA ALA A 99 2.49 4.99 -1.39
C ALA A 99 1.30 5.27 -0.46
N TYR A 100 1.49 6.19 0.51
CA TYR A 100 0.43 6.66 1.41
C TYR A 100 -0.76 7.25 0.64
N ASP A 101 -0.50 8.07 -0.37
CA ASP A 101 -1.55 8.65 -1.21
C ASP A 101 -2.31 7.58 -2.00
N MET A 102 -1.61 6.57 -2.53
CA MET A 102 -2.22 5.43 -3.20
C MET A 102 -3.12 4.65 -2.24
N TRP A 103 -2.60 4.29 -1.07
CA TRP A 103 -3.31 3.57 -0.02
C TRP A 103 -4.59 4.30 0.40
N THR A 104 -4.48 5.60 0.67
CA THR A 104 -5.60 6.45 1.08
C THR A 104 -6.71 6.52 0.03
N VAL A 105 -6.35 6.60 -1.25
CA VAL A 105 -7.33 6.60 -2.35
C VAL A 105 -8.08 5.27 -2.40
N LEU A 106 -7.37 4.14 -2.32
CA LEU A 106 -7.99 2.81 -2.33
C LEU A 106 -8.90 2.61 -1.12
N ALA A 107 -8.44 3.01 0.08
CA ALA A 107 -9.21 2.96 1.31
C ALA A 107 -10.52 3.76 1.24
N ARG A 108 -10.46 4.98 0.69
CA ARG A 108 -11.65 5.83 0.54
C ARG A 108 -12.65 5.26 -0.46
N MET A 109 -12.17 4.73 -1.59
CA MET A 109 -13.01 4.26 -2.70
C MET A 109 -13.63 2.88 -2.44
N TYR A 110 -12.87 1.97 -1.82
CA TYR A 110 -13.26 0.56 -1.69
C TYR A 110 -13.49 0.13 -0.23
N GLY A 111 -12.89 0.80 0.75
CA GLY A 111 -13.06 0.47 2.17
C GLY A 111 -14.43 0.84 2.75
N ARG A 112 -15.12 1.83 2.17
CA ARG A 112 -16.43 2.30 2.68
C ARG A 112 -17.63 1.50 2.19
N LYS A 113 -17.49 0.67 1.15
CA LYS A 113 -18.64 0.04 0.48
C LYS A 113 -19.42 -0.92 1.37
N LYS A 114 -18.76 -1.67 2.27
CA LYS A 114 -19.46 -2.57 3.20
C LYS A 114 -20.32 -1.83 4.23
N HIS A 115 -19.92 -0.63 4.67
CA HIS A 115 -20.70 0.14 5.64
C HIS A 115 -21.99 0.71 5.03
N VAL A 116 -21.90 1.26 3.80
CA VAL A 116 -23.07 1.84 3.13
C VAL A 116 -24.06 0.76 2.69
N LEU A 117 -23.60 -0.35 2.12
CA LEU A 117 -24.47 -1.45 1.72
C LEU A 117 -25.14 -2.13 2.92
N ARG A 118 -24.42 -2.35 4.02
CA ARG A 118 -24.98 -2.90 5.26
C ARG A 118 -26.00 -1.94 5.88
N ALA A 119 -25.69 -0.65 5.94
CA ALA A 119 -26.64 0.36 6.43
C ALA A 119 -27.90 0.44 5.55
N TYR A 120 -27.75 0.33 4.22
CA TYR A 120 -28.88 0.29 3.29
C TYR A 120 -29.73 -0.97 3.45
N GLN A 121 -29.10 -2.14 3.58
CA GLN A 121 -29.80 -3.42 3.82
C GLN A 121 -30.56 -3.39 5.15
N ILE A 122 -29.95 -2.87 6.21
CA ILE A 122 -30.60 -2.70 7.52
C ILE A 122 -31.78 -1.72 7.44
N LYS A 123 -31.60 -0.58 6.75
CA LYS A 123 -32.72 0.35 6.54
C LYS A 123 -33.86 -0.34 5.78
N ARG A 124 -33.56 -1.07 4.71
CA ARG A 124 -34.56 -1.77 3.90
C ARG A 124 -35.28 -2.87 4.68
N SER A 125 -34.58 -3.64 5.52
CA SER A 125 -35.22 -4.65 6.36
C SER A 125 -36.12 -4.01 7.42
N ILE A 126 -35.73 -2.88 8.03
CA ILE A 126 -36.60 -2.13 8.95
C ILE A 126 -37.88 -1.64 8.25
N TYR A 127 -37.76 -1.09 7.05
CA TYR A 127 -38.94 -0.65 6.28
C TYR A 127 -39.83 -1.83 5.89
N ALA A 128 -39.27 -2.95 5.43
CA ALA A 128 -40.03 -4.14 5.07
C ALA A 128 -40.76 -4.76 6.27
N LEU A 129 -40.14 -4.78 7.46
CA LEU A 129 -40.76 -5.26 8.69
C LEU A 129 -41.91 -4.36 9.14
N LYS A 130 -41.71 -3.02 9.14
CA LYS A 130 -42.78 -2.07 9.48
C LYS A 130 -43.97 -2.11 8.53
N GLN A 131 -43.76 -2.46 7.26
CA GLN A 131 -44.80 -2.49 6.23
C GLN A 131 -45.58 -3.82 6.24
N GLY A 132 -45.01 -4.88 6.81
CA GLY A 132 -45.70 -6.16 7.03
C GLY A 132 -46.62 -6.17 8.27
N ASP A 133 -46.33 -5.34 9.27
CA ASP A 133 -47.19 -5.17 10.47
C ASP A 133 -48.40 -4.24 10.25
N LEU A 134 -48.51 -3.62 9.06
CA LEU A 134 -49.59 -2.69 8.67
C LEU A 134 -50.58 -3.29 7.67
N SER A 135 -50.55 -4.60 7.44
CA SER A 135 -51.44 -5.32 6.52
C SER A 135 -52.20 -6.43 7.24
#